data_AF-A0A395J3P3-F1
#
_entry.id   AF-A0A395J3P3-F1
#
_cell.length_a   1.000
_cell.length_b   1.000
_cell.length_c   1.000
_cell.angle_alpha   90.00
_cell.angle_beta   90.00
_cell.angle_gamma   90.00
#
_symmetry.space_group_name_H-M   'P 1'
#
loop_
_entity.id
_entity.type
_entity.pdbx_description
1 polymer ?
#
loop_
_entity_poly.entity_id
_entity_poly.type
_entity_poly.pdbx_seq_one_letter_code
_entity_poly.pdbx_strand_id
1 'polypeptide(L)'
;MRRALWADDEDDIKNYKLPDDTDALYEKSDFRKAATELKGSRDVGAQLFCALLRSADVEARLVCSLQPLSFNTGGPSMPKPPKPKTRPTIPPPPAPSPGPSAATLLSNPRSRLGHPNASAYHLPTITPTPLPPPIPKSKSIHESPFPIFWLEVLDNAHQKWIPIDPLVTESMSRPRLFEPPLTDKENALSYVLAFSPDSSTRDVTLRYAKAPNSKTRKQRIESVPGGQKCGIKSFVVILELGKLT
;
A
#
# COMPACT_ATOMS: atom_id res chain seq x y z
N MET A 1 -7.09 2.75 0.62
CA MET A 1 -7.52 1.33 0.79
C MET A 1 -6.38 0.37 0.43
N ARG A 2 -6.22 -0.76 1.14
CA ARG A 2 -5.15 -1.77 0.92
C ARG A 2 -5.70 -3.20 0.82
N ARG A 3 -4.91 -4.12 0.28
CA ARG A 3 -5.22 -5.55 0.20
C ARG A 3 -5.41 -6.18 1.58
N ALA A 4 -6.52 -6.91 1.75
CA ALA A 4 -6.78 -7.67 2.97
C ALA A 4 -5.86 -8.90 3.08
N LEU A 5 -5.37 -9.16 4.30
CA LEU A 5 -4.43 -10.23 4.63
C LEU A 5 -5.07 -11.17 5.67
N TRP A 6 -4.72 -12.45 5.63
CA TRP A 6 -5.15 -13.41 6.65
C TRP A 6 -4.37 -13.23 7.95
N ALA A 7 -5.08 -13.29 9.08
CA ALA A 7 -4.45 -13.55 10.37
C ALA A 7 -4.25 -15.06 10.49
N ASP A 8 -3.02 -15.51 10.79
CA ASP A 8 -2.74 -16.93 11.00
C ASP A 8 -3.05 -17.32 12.46
N ASP A 9 -2.79 -16.41 13.40
CA ASP A 9 -2.93 -16.63 14.84
C ASP A 9 -3.92 -15.62 15.49
N GLU A 10 -4.56 -15.97 16.61
CA GLU A 10 -5.43 -15.01 17.34
C GLU A 10 -4.66 -13.76 17.80
N ASP A 11 -3.37 -13.92 18.07
CA ASP A 11 -2.49 -12.84 18.50
C ASP A 11 -2.28 -11.80 17.39
N ASP A 12 -2.36 -12.21 16.11
CA ASP A 12 -2.29 -11.28 14.98
C ASP A 12 -3.49 -10.33 14.98
N ILE A 13 -4.66 -10.84 15.37
CA ILE A 13 -5.89 -10.05 15.48
C ILE A 13 -5.81 -9.13 16.70
N LYS A 14 -5.44 -9.66 17.87
CA LYS A 14 -5.36 -8.90 19.13
C LYS A 14 -4.33 -7.76 19.05
N ASN A 15 -3.22 -7.98 18.33
CA ASN A 15 -2.16 -6.99 18.17
C ASN A 15 -2.30 -6.12 16.92
N TYR A 16 -3.37 -6.29 16.13
CA TYR A 16 -3.58 -5.49 14.93
C TYR A 16 -3.77 -4.02 15.29
N LYS A 17 -2.93 -3.16 14.70
CA LYS A 17 -3.07 -1.71 14.75
C LYS A 17 -3.23 -1.19 13.34
N LEU A 18 -4.25 -0.35 13.17
CA LEU A 18 -4.46 0.32 11.90
C LEU A 18 -3.25 1.19 11.58
N PRO A 19 -2.73 1.18 10.34
CA PRO A 19 -1.62 2.04 9.95
C PRO A 19 -1.92 3.52 10.19
N ASP A 20 -0.93 4.27 10.68
CA ASP A 20 -1.05 5.71 10.97
C ASP A 20 -1.41 6.54 9.72
N ASP A 21 -1.14 6.00 8.53
CA ASP A 21 -1.39 6.61 7.21
C ASP A 21 -2.73 6.20 6.61
N THR A 22 -3.59 5.52 7.36
CA THR A 22 -4.92 5.15 6.89
C THR A 22 -5.82 6.37 6.84
N ASP A 23 -6.56 6.51 5.75
CA ASP A 23 -7.58 7.53 5.61
C ASP A 23 -8.57 7.50 6.78
N ALA A 24 -8.82 8.68 7.36
CA ALA A 24 -9.84 8.83 8.38
C ALA A 24 -11.21 8.44 7.81
N LEU A 25 -12.11 7.96 8.68
CA LEU A 25 -13.51 7.78 8.31
C LEU A 25 -14.10 9.15 7.97
N TYR A 26 -14.32 9.40 6.69
CA TYR A 26 -14.87 10.67 6.24
C TYR A 26 -16.37 10.72 6.50
N GLU A 27 -16.78 11.58 7.43
CA GLU A 27 -18.15 12.08 7.41
C GLU A 27 -18.32 13.07 6.25
N LYS A 28 -19.58 13.40 5.92
CA LYS A 28 -19.91 14.35 4.86
C LYS A 28 -19.24 15.73 5.07
N SER A 29 -19.09 16.16 6.32
CA SER A 29 -18.37 17.37 6.73
C SER A 29 -16.89 17.31 6.36
N ASP A 30 -16.22 16.20 6.66
CA ASP A 30 -14.81 16.01 6.38
C ASP A 30 -14.54 15.96 4.89
N PHE A 31 -15.42 15.32 4.12
CA PHE A 31 -15.31 15.28 2.66
C PHE A 31 -15.44 16.68 2.04
N ARG A 32 -16.33 17.53 2.58
CA ARG A 32 -16.44 18.94 2.17
C ARG A 32 -15.21 19.74 2.57
N LYS A 33 -14.65 19.50 3.75
CA LYS A 33 -13.42 20.15 4.21
C LYS A 33 -12.25 19.77 3.30
N ALA A 34 -12.07 18.49 2.99
CA ALA A 34 -11.06 17.99 2.05
C ALA A 34 -11.21 18.61 0.66
N ALA A 35 -12.44 18.79 0.18
CA ALA A 35 -12.73 19.48 -1.08
C ALA A 35 -12.28 20.95 -1.06
N THR A 36 -12.58 21.69 0.02
CA THR A 36 -12.21 23.10 0.16
C THR A 36 -10.70 23.28 0.35
N GLU A 37 -10.06 22.39 1.10
CA GLU A 37 -8.62 22.44 1.37
C GLU A 37 -7.78 21.87 0.23
N LEU A 38 -8.41 21.16 -0.73
CA LEU A 38 -7.75 20.43 -1.83
C LEU A 38 -6.65 19.48 -1.32
N LYS A 39 -6.92 18.80 -0.20
CA LYS A 39 -5.98 17.89 0.46
C LYS A 39 -6.68 16.59 0.85
N GLY A 40 -6.00 15.48 0.66
CA GLY A 40 -6.47 14.14 1.01
C GLY A 40 -5.59 13.07 0.36
N SER A 41 -5.95 11.81 0.55
CA SER A 41 -5.32 10.71 -0.18
C SER A 41 -5.71 10.73 -1.66
N ARG A 42 -5.01 9.90 -2.44
CA ARG A 42 -5.36 9.65 -3.84
C ARG A 42 -6.79 9.08 -4.01
N ASP A 43 -7.28 8.33 -3.02
CA ASP A 43 -8.62 7.74 -3.06
C ASP A 43 -9.69 8.83 -2.88
N VAL A 44 -9.49 9.73 -1.91
CA VAL A 44 -10.35 10.91 -1.70
C VAL A 44 -10.32 11.84 -2.91
N GLY A 45 -9.14 12.07 -3.48
CA GLY A 45 -8.99 12.87 -4.69
C GLY A 45 -9.78 12.32 -5.87
N ALA A 46 -9.75 11.01 -6.11
CA ALA A 46 -10.54 10.38 -7.16
C ALA A 46 -12.06 10.52 -6.92
N GLN A 47 -12.51 10.36 -5.67
CA GLN A 47 -13.92 10.53 -5.30
C GLN A 47 -14.38 11.99 -5.48
N LEU A 48 -13.58 12.96 -5.06
CA LEU A 48 -13.85 14.39 -5.23
C LEU A 48 -13.86 14.80 -6.70
N PHE A 49 -12.92 14.28 -7.49
CA PHE A 49 -12.91 14.51 -8.92
C PHE A 49 -14.17 13.96 -9.59
N CYS A 50 -14.68 12.81 -9.14
CA CYS A 50 -15.94 12.26 -9.64
C CYS A 50 -17.14 13.15 -9.27
N ALA A 51 -17.15 13.70 -8.05
CA ALA A 51 -18.18 14.65 -7.63
C ALA A 51 -18.13 15.93 -8.45
N LEU A 52 -16.93 16.43 -8.76
CA LEU A 52 -16.72 17.60 -9.63
C LEU A 52 -17.30 17.37 -11.03
N LEU A 53 -16.94 16.27 -11.69
CA LEU A 53 -17.46 15.96 -13.03
C LEU A 53 -19.00 15.89 -13.05
N ARG A 54 -19.60 15.26 -12.03
CA ARG A 54 -21.06 15.19 -11.90
C ARG A 54 -21.70 16.55 -11.69
N SER A 55 -21.05 17.46 -10.94
CA SER A 55 -21.53 18.84 -10.78
C SER A 55 -21.48 19.66 -12.07
N ALA A 56 -20.62 19.27 -13.02
CA ALA A 56 -20.50 19.85 -14.35
C ALA A 56 -21.39 19.15 -15.39
N ASP A 57 -22.37 18.35 -14.95
CA ASP A 57 -23.31 17.60 -15.80
C ASP A 57 -22.63 16.58 -16.73
N VAL A 58 -21.44 16.10 -16.36
CA VAL A 58 -20.76 15.01 -17.06
C VAL A 58 -21.22 13.68 -16.49
N GLU A 59 -21.68 12.77 -17.35
CA GLU A 59 -22.08 11.43 -16.94
C GLU A 59 -20.85 10.59 -16.54
N ALA A 60 -20.57 10.58 -15.24
CA ALA A 60 -19.38 9.94 -14.67
C ALA A 60 -19.73 8.89 -13.59
N ARG A 61 -19.03 7.76 -13.63
CA ARG A 61 -19.07 6.68 -12.64
C ARG A 61 -17.80 6.69 -11.80
N LEU A 62 -17.96 6.49 -10.50
CA LEU A 62 -16.83 6.17 -9.63
C LEU A 62 -16.57 4.67 -9.77
N VAL A 63 -15.33 4.30 -10.07
CA VAL A 63 -14.92 2.90 -10.17
C VAL A 63 -14.02 2.54 -9.00
N CYS A 64 -14.23 1.35 -8.42
CA CYS A 64 -13.45 0.84 -7.31
C CYS A 64 -13.04 -0.62 -7.57
N SER A 65 -11.74 -0.91 -7.48
CA SER A 65 -11.22 -2.27 -7.39
C SER A 65 -11.27 -2.73 -5.93
N LEU A 66 -12.31 -3.48 -5.57
CA LEU A 66 -12.45 -4.02 -4.22
C LEU A 66 -11.27 -4.92 -3.87
N GLN A 67 -10.88 -4.86 -2.59
CA GLN A 67 -9.78 -5.63 -2.02
C GLN A 67 -10.28 -6.66 -1.00
N PRO A 68 -11.14 -7.63 -1.40
CA PRO A 68 -11.67 -8.62 -0.48
C PRO A 68 -10.56 -9.58 -0.02
N LEU A 69 -10.80 -10.21 1.13
CA LEU A 69 -9.93 -11.27 1.62
C LEU A 69 -9.89 -12.45 0.64
N SER A 70 -8.69 -12.90 0.31
CA SER A 70 -8.48 -13.98 -0.65
C SER A 70 -8.94 -15.31 -0.08
N PHE A 71 -9.96 -15.95 -0.65
CA PHE A 71 -10.43 -17.27 -0.20
C PHE A 71 -9.64 -18.46 -0.81
N ASN A 72 -8.67 -18.20 -1.71
CA ASN A 72 -7.85 -19.26 -2.28
C ASN A 72 -6.83 -19.78 -1.26
N THR A 73 -6.55 -21.09 -1.28
CA THR A 73 -5.53 -21.72 -0.43
C THR A 73 -4.17 -21.05 -0.68
N GLY A 74 -3.56 -20.46 0.35
CA GLY A 74 -2.32 -19.68 0.22
C GLY A 74 -2.52 -18.19 -0.05
N GLY A 75 -3.64 -17.61 0.40
CA GLY A 75 -3.81 -16.16 0.47
C GLY A 75 -2.69 -15.49 1.27
N PRO A 76 -2.42 -14.19 1.03
CA PRO A 76 -1.35 -13.50 1.72
C PRO A 76 -1.68 -13.38 3.21
N SER A 77 -0.76 -13.79 4.06
CA SER A 77 -0.87 -13.70 5.51
C SER A 77 -0.27 -12.39 6.03
N MET A 78 -0.71 -11.96 7.21
CA MET A 78 -0.19 -10.80 7.92
C MET A 78 1.33 -10.95 8.13
N PRO A 79 2.10 -9.84 8.07
CA PRO A 79 3.52 -9.88 8.35
C PRO A 79 3.75 -10.35 9.79
N LYS A 80 4.52 -11.43 9.94
CA LYS A 80 4.91 -11.89 11.28
C LYS A 80 5.70 -10.79 12.00
N PRO A 81 5.44 -10.57 13.30
CA PRO A 81 6.21 -9.61 14.06
C PRO A 81 7.70 -9.95 13.99
N PRO A 82 8.60 -8.94 13.90
CA PRO A 82 10.03 -9.19 13.80
C PRO A 82 10.49 -9.97 15.03
N LYS A 83 10.90 -11.23 14.83
CA LYS A 83 11.54 -12.02 15.88
C LYS A 83 12.79 -11.25 16.36
N PRO A 84 13.05 -11.18 17.67
CA PRO A 84 14.26 -10.57 18.17
C PRO A 84 15.46 -11.28 17.52
N LYS A 85 16.30 -10.52 16.81
CA LYS A 85 17.54 -11.03 16.25
C LYS A 85 18.44 -11.42 17.43
N THR A 86 18.46 -12.69 17.80
CA THR A 86 19.47 -13.21 18.71
C THR A 86 20.82 -13.03 18.01
N ARG A 87 21.56 -12.00 18.41
CA ARG A 87 22.96 -11.84 18.03
C ARG A 87 23.65 -13.14 18.46
N PRO A 88 24.36 -13.87 17.58
CA PRO A 88 25.16 -14.99 18.04
C PRO A 88 26.15 -14.44 19.06
N THR A 89 25.97 -14.83 20.32
CA THR A 89 26.92 -14.60 21.39
C THR A 89 28.14 -15.45 21.08
N ILE A 90 29.12 -14.85 20.41
CA ILE A 90 30.47 -15.42 20.38
C ILE A 90 30.94 -15.36 21.84
N PRO A 91 31.26 -16.49 22.49
CA PRO A 91 31.83 -16.47 23.83
C PRO A 91 33.14 -15.67 23.78
N PRO A 92 33.42 -14.82 24.78
CA PRO A 92 34.67 -14.07 24.81
C PRO A 92 35.86 -15.03 24.83
N PRO A 93 36.93 -14.77 24.07
CA PRO A 93 38.15 -15.58 24.15
C PRO A 93 38.75 -15.47 25.56
N PRO A 94 39.41 -16.53 26.06
CA PRO A 94 40.05 -16.52 27.37
C PRO A 94 41.11 -15.42 27.46
N ALA A 95 41.18 -14.77 28.62
CA ALA A 95 42.06 -13.65 28.91
C ALA A 95 43.54 -13.98 28.62
N PRO A 96 44.28 -13.12 27.87
CA PRO A 96 45.72 -13.24 27.75
C PRO A 96 46.43 -12.62 28.96
N SER A 97 47.41 -13.35 29.47
CA SER A 97 48.43 -12.95 30.45
C SER A 97 49.22 -11.70 30.01
N PRO A 98 49.82 -10.95 30.96
CA PRO A 98 50.41 -9.63 30.67
C PRO A 98 51.71 -9.77 29.86
N GLY A 99 51.75 -9.16 28.68
CA GLY A 99 52.92 -9.07 27.80
C GLY A 99 52.68 -8.00 26.72
N PRO A 100 53.72 -7.33 26.21
CA PRO A 100 53.61 -5.96 25.69
C PRO A 100 52.83 -5.86 24.37
N SER A 101 52.01 -4.82 24.30
CA SER A 101 51.04 -4.49 23.26
C SER A 101 51.63 -4.30 21.85
N ALA A 102 51.03 -4.97 20.86
CA ALA A 102 50.81 -4.39 19.53
C ALA A 102 49.66 -5.14 18.82
N ALA A 103 48.43 -4.65 19.02
CA ALA A 103 47.25 -5.17 18.36
C ALA A 103 47.25 -4.77 16.87
N THR A 104 47.18 -5.77 16.00
CA THR A 104 46.84 -5.63 14.58
C THR A 104 45.32 -5.51 14.46
N LEU A 105 44.77 -4.31 14.22
CA LEU A 105 43.40 -4.17 13.71
C LEU A 105 43.32 -2.99 12.70
N LEU A 106 43.29 -3.39 11.42
CA LEU A 106 42.46 -2.87 10.34
C LEU A 106 42.08 -1.38 10.40
N SER A 107 42.96 -0.52 9.89
CA SER A 107 42.62 0.82 9.41
C SER A 107 42.57 0.83 7.87
N ASN A 108 41.51 1.42 7.33
CA ASN A 108 41.21 1.49 5.90
C ASN A 108 42.38 2.16 5.12
N PRO A 109 42.92 1.56 4.04
CA PRO A 109 44.16 2.02 3.42
C PRO A 109 43.86 3.05 2.32
N ARG A 110 43.66 4.32 2.67
CA ARG A 110 43.75 5.40 1.68
C ARG A 110 44.58 6.56 2.23
N SER A 111 45.74 6.72 1.59
CA SER A 111 46.67 7.85 1.60
C SER A 111 47.46 8.09 2.90
N ARG A 112 48.69 7.55 2.96
CA ARG A 112 49.75 8.04 3.84
C ARG A 112 50.96 8.43 2.98
N LEU A 113 50.94 9.65 2.48
CA LEU A 113 52.15 10.31 1.96
C LEU A 113 53.11 10.59 3.12
N GLY A 114 54.14 9.74 3.23
CA GLY A 114 55.53 10.14 3.44
C GLY A 114 55.91 11.03 4.64
N HIS A 115 55.52 10.71 5.88
CA HIS A 115 56.21 11.25 7.06
C HIS A 115 56.46 10.16 8.13
N PRO A 116 57.73 9.86 8.47
CA PRO A 116 58.08 8.73 9.36
C PRO A 116 57.63 8.88 10.82
N ASN A 117 57.27 10.10 11.27
CA ASN A 117 56.80 10.37 12.64
C ASN A 117 55.33 10.84 12.72
N ALA A 118 54.51 10.58 11.70
CA ALA A 118 53.12 11.04 11.65
C ALA A 118 52.21 10.52 12.79
N SER A 119 52.62 9.48 13.52
CA SER A 119 51.89 8.94 14.69
C SER A 119 52.31 9.54 16.03
N ALA A 120 53.31 10.42 16.07
CA ALA A 120 53.86 11.00 17.31
C ALA A 120 53.14 12.28 17.77
N TYR A 121 52.13 12.75 17.04
CA TYR A 121 51.35 13.92 17.44
C TYR A 121 50.31 13.54 18.49
N HIS A 122 50.38 14.17 19.67
CA HIS A 122 49.35 14.11 20.69
C HIS A 122 48.14 14.93 20.23
N LEU A 123 47.24 14.30 19.48
CA LEU A 123 45.96 14.90 19.09
C LEU A 123 45.12 15.10 20.36
N PRO A 124 44.65 16.32 20.66
CA PRO A 124 43.70 16.50 21.75
C PRO A 124 42.45 15.67 21.44
N THR A 125 42.00 14.87 22.40
CA THR A 125 40.74 14.14 22.32
C THR A 125 39.60 15.15 22.20
N ILE A 126 39.14 15.38 20.97
CA ILE A 126 37.94 16.17 20.73
C ILE A 126 36.77 15.30 21.17
N THR A 127 36.21 15.60 22.34
CA THR A 127 34.94 15.01 22.77
C THR A 127 33.87 15.43 21.77
N PRO A 128 33.27 14.51 20.99
CA PRO A 128 32.20 14.89 20.07
C PRO A 128 31.05 15.46 20.89
N THR A 129 30.61 16.67 20.54
CA THR A 129 29.38 17.26 21.07
C THR A 129 28.24 16.26 20.84
N PRO A 130 27.33 16.06 21.82
CA PRO A 130 26.18 15.19 21.62
C PRO A 130 25.41 15.67 20.39
N LEU A 131 25.39 14.86 19.33
CA LEU A 131 24.56 15.12 18.17
C LEU A 131 23.10 15.21 18.67
N PRO A 132 22.32 16.22 18.25
CA PRO A 132 20.90 16.24 18.53
C PRO A 132 20.28 14.91 18.06
N PRO A 133 19.26 14.40 18.77
CA PRO A 133 18.63 13.14 18.40
C PRO A 133 18.21 13.21 16.92
N PRO A 134 18.45 12.15 16.12
CA PRO A 134 18.06 12.16 14.73
C PRO A 134 16.55 12.45 14.65
N ILE A 135 16.19 13.49 13.89
CA ILE A 135 14.80 13.81 13.61
C ILE A 135 14.17 12.51 13.07
N PRO A 136 13.09 12.01 13.68
CA PRO A 136 12.46 10.77 13.23
C PRO A 136 12.09 10.95 11.77
N LYS A 137 12.73 10.18 10.89
CA LYS A 137 12.39 10.17 9.47
C LYS A 137 10.91 9.78 9.38
N SER A 138 10.10 10.57 8.68
CA SER A 138 8.72 10.20 8.42
C SER A 138 8.72 8.80 7.78
N LYS A 139 7.86 7.91 8.29
CA LYS A 139 7.68 6.58 7.71
C LYS A 139 7.26 6.79 6.24
N SER A 140 7.99 6.17 5.31
CA SER A 140 7.60 6.18 3.89
C SER A 140 6.25 5.49 3.76
N ILE A 141 5.21 6.23 3.40
CA ILE A 141 3.90 5.66 3.03
C ILE A 141 4.16 4.79 1.80
N HIS A 142 3.92 3.48 1.92
CA HIS A 142 4.13 2.52 0.84
C HIS A 142 2.76 2.15 0.27
N GLU A 143 2.46 2.66 -0.92
CA GLU A 143 1.22 2.38 -1.64
C GLU A 143 1.54 1.65 -2.95
N SER A 144 0.57 0.87 -3.44
CA SER A 144 0.66 0.28 -4.78
C SER A 144 0.79 1.39 -5.83
N PRO A 145 1.64 1.25 -6.86
CA PRO A 145 1.68 2.19 -7.99
C PRO A 145 0.44 2.09 -8.90
N PHE A 146 -0.56 1.29 -8.52
CA PHE A 146 -1.82 1.13 -9.23
C PHE A 146 -2.99 1.67 -8.38
N PRO A 147 -3.98 2.32 -9.02
CA PRO A 147 -5.11 2.91 -8.32
C PRO A 147 -6.07 1.83 -7.78
N ILE A 148 -6.75 2.18 -6.69
CA ILE A 148 -7.92 1.42 -6.20
C ILE A 148 -9.21 2.09 -6.68
N PHE A 149 -9.25 3.41 -6.63
CA PHE A 149 -10.35 4.22 -7.15
C PHE A 149 -9.94 4.95 -8.42
N TRP A 150 -10.84 5.00 -9.38
CA TRP A 150 -10.71 5.80 -10.59
C TRP A 150 -12.09 6.11 -11.15
N LEU A 151 -12.17 6.67 -12.36
CA LEU A 151 -13.42 7.12 -12.94
C LEU A 151 -13.68 6.50 -14.30
N GLU A 152 -14.95 6.46 -14.68
CA GLU A 152 -15.35 6.28 -16.06
C GLU A 152 -16.28 7.41 -16.47
N VAL A 153 -16.01 8.01 -17.63
CA VAL A 153 -16.88 9.02 -18.23
C VAL A 153 -17.57 8.42 -19.45
N LEU A 154 -18.87 8.64 -19.59
CA LEU A 154 -19.59 8.22 -20.79
C LEU A 154 -19.26 9.16 -21.94
N ASP A 155 -18.73 8.60 -23.01
CA ASP A 155 -18.73 9.25 -24.32
C ASP A 155 -20.13 9.07 -24.94
N ASN A 156 -20.91 10.14 -24.97
CA ASN A 156 -22.27 10.14 -25.49
C ASN A 156 -22.33 9.89 -27.01
N ALA A 157 -21.29 10.26 -27.76
CA ALA A 157 -21.27 10.06 -29.20
C ALA A 157 -21.08 8.58 -29.55
N HIS A 158 -20.21 7.89 -28.82
CA HIS A 158 -19.87 6.49 -29.06
C HIS A 158 -20.57 5.50 -28.11
N GLN A 159 -21.38 6.00 -27.16
CA GLN A 159 -22.01 5.22 -26.10
C GLN A 159 -21.01 4.30 -25.38
N LYS A 160 -19.82 4.85 -25.09
CA LYS A 160 -18.67 4.09 -24.59
C LYS A 160 -18.13 4.72 -23.31
N TRP A 161 -17.97 3.90 -22.29
CA TRP A 161 -17.33 4.31 -21.03
C TRP A 161 -15.81 4.39 -21.20
N ILE A 162 -15.26 5.56 -20.94
CA ILE A 162 -13.84 5.87 -21.03
C ILE A 162 -13.24 5.90 -19.61
N PRO A 163 -12.28 5.02 -19.27
CA PRO A 163 -11.59 5.08 -17.99
C PRO A 163 -10.68 6.31 -17.90
N ILE A 164 -10.69 6.98 -16.75
CA ILE A 164 -9.91 8.16 -16.45
C ILE A 164 -9.34 8.03 -15.03
N ASP A 165 -8.06 8.32 -14.88
CA ASP A 165 -7.41 8.48 -13.58
C ASP A 165 -6.43 9.66 -13.61
N PRO A 166 -6.74 10.74 -12.88
CA PRO A 166 -5.92 11.95 -12.87
C PRO A 166 -4.79 11.94 -11.84
N LEU A 167 -4.63 10.91 -11.00
CA LEU A 167 -3.72 10.94 -9.85
C LEU A 167 -2.65 9.86 -9.85
N VAL A 168 -2.96 8.61 -10.25
CA VAL A 168 -2.02 7.50 -10.11
C VAL A 168 -1.37 7.13 -11.44
N THR A 169 -2.20 6.83 -12.44
CA THR A 169 -1.77 6.45 -13.79
C THR A 169 -1.74 7.64 -14.74
N GLU A 170 -2.35 8.77 -14.36
CA GLU A 170 -2.46 9.99 -15.18
C GLU A 170 -2.90 9.69 -16.62
N SER A 171 -3.89 8.80 -16.75
CA SER A 171 -4.23 8.20 -18.04
C SER A 171 -5.72 8.30 -18.36
N MET A 172 -6.00 8.39 -19.65
CA MET A 172 -7.34 8.39 -20.22
C MET A 172 -7.43 7.30 -21.30
N SER A 173 -8.50 6.51 -21.29
CA SER A 173 -8.79 5.47 -22.27
C SER A 173 -7.78 4.31 -22.31
N ARG A 174 -7.08 4.03 -21.20
CA ARG A 174 -6.07 2.96 -21.09
C ARG A 174 -6.38 1.94 -19.98
N PRO A 175 -7.45 1.14 -20.12
CA PRO A 175 -7.90 0.23 -19.05
C PRO A 175 -6.85 -0.79 -18.59
N ARG A 176 -5.89 -1.17 -19.45
CA ARG A 176 -4.83 -2.13 -19.10
C ARG A 176 -3.81 -1.62 -18.07
N LEU A 177 -3.75 -0.29 -17.86
CA LEU A 177 -2.85 0.33 -16.88
C LEU A 177 -3.37 0.22 -15.45
N PHE A 178 -4.65 -0.11 -15.26
CA PHE A 178 -5.28 -0.20 -13.96
C PHE A 178 -5.08 -1.56 -13.28
N GLU A 179 -4.69 -2.60 -14.04
CA GLU A 179 -4.45 -3.91 -13.45
C GLU A 179 -3.02 -4.03 -12.90
N PRO A 180 -2.85 -4.19 -11.57
CA PRO A 180 -1.56 -4.42 -10.95
C PRO A 180 -0.96 -5.77 -11.36
N PRO A 181 0.38 -5.88 -11.40
CA PRO A 181 1.05 -7.15 -11.60
C PRO A 181 0.79 -8.10 -10.42
N LEU A 182 0.93 -9.40 -10.64
CA LEU A 182 0.76 -10.43 -9.59
C LEU A 182 1.74 -10.28 -8.43
N THR A 183 2.85 -9.59 -8.64
CA THR A 183 3.89 -9.31 -7.65
C THR A 183 3.50 -8.19 -6.68
N ASP A 184 2.44 -7.43 -6.98
CA ASP A 184 1.96 -6.38 -6.10
C ASP A 184 1.34 -6.98 -4.84
N LYS A 185 1.86 -6.55 -3.68
CA LYS A 185 1.42 -7.01 -2.36
C LYS A 185 0.23 -6.20 -1.84
N GLU A 186 0.11 -4.95 -2.27
CA GLU A 186 -0.85 -3.97 -1.73
C GLU A 186 -2.15 -3.91 -2.53
N ASN A 187 -2.16 -4.41 -3.77
CA ASN A 187 -3.32 -4.37 -4.66
C ASN A 187 -3.47 -5.64 -5.49
N ALA A 188 -4.68 -6.20 -5.54
CA ALA A 188 -5.04 -7.29 -6.43
C ALA A 188 -6.40 -7.04 -7.11
N LEU A 189 -6.43 -7.03 -8.44
CA LEU A 189 -7.65 -6.80 -9.21
C LEU A 189 -8.49 -8.08 -9.32
N SER A 190 -9.64 -8.08 -8.64
CA SER A 190 -10.60 -9.20 -8.60
C SER A 190 -12.04 -8.76 -8.92
N TYR A 191 -12.54 -7.79 -8.17
CA TYR A 191 -13.85 -7.17 -8.39
C TYR A 191 -13.68 -5.68 -8.64
N VAL A 192 -14.10 -5.22 -9.81
CA VAL A 192 -14.09 -3.82 -10.18
C VAL A 192 -15.53 -3.40 -10.35
N LEU A 193 -16.01 -2.56 -9.43
CA LEU A 193 -17.38 -2.08 -9.42
C LEU A 193 -17.42 -0.63 -9.87
N ALA A 194 -18.35 -0.32 -10.77
CA ALA A 194 -18.64 1.04 -11.21
C ALA A 194 -19.97 1.50 -10.58
N PHE A 195 -19.90 2.60 -9.83
CA PHE A 195 -21.02 3.25 -9.16
C PHE A 195 -21.47 4.46 -9.96
N SER A 196 -22.70 4.38 -10.46
CA SER A 196 -23.36 5.43 -11.22
C SER A 196 -24.06 6.46 -10.30
N PRO A 197 -24.39 7.65 -10.82
CA PRO A 197 -25.14 8.65 -10.04
C PRO A 197 -26.57 8.18 -9.67
N ASP A 198 -27.16 7.26 -10.45
CA ASP A 198 -28.47 6.66 -10.21
C ASP A 198 -28.46 5.57 -9.11
N SER A 199 -27.39 5.48 -8.32
CA SER A 199 -27.10 4.41 -7.34
C SER A 199 -26.93 3.00 -7.94
N SER A 200 -26.98 2.86 -9.26
CA SER A 200 -26.72 1.57 -9.89
C SER A 200 -25.25 1.20 -9.75
N THR A 201 -25.01 -0.08 -9.47
CA THR A 201 -23.67 -0.65 -9.39
C THR A 201 -23.52 -1.73 -10.44
N ARG A 202 -22.44 -1.68 -11.22
CA ARG A 202 -22.13 -2.67 -12.26
C ARG A 202 -20.76 -3.27 -12.03
N ASP A 203 -20.63 -4.58 -12.24
CA ASP A 203 -19.32 -5.22 -12.34
C ASP A 203 -18.73 -4.93 -13.73
N VAL A 204 -17.62 -4.21 -13.73
CA VAL A 204 -16.87 -3.82 -14.93
C VAL A 204 -15.49 -4.48 -14.98
N THR A 205 -15.23 -5.51 -14.17
CA THR A 205 -13.94 -6.22 -14.10
C THR A 205 -13.42 -6.64 -15.48
N LEU A 206 -14.32 -7.11 -16.36
CA LEU A 206 -13.94 -7.58 -17.70
C LEU A 206 -13.23 -6.53 -18.55
N ARG A 207 -13.48 -5.23 -18.29
CA ARG A 207 -12.82 -4.14 -19.01
C ARG A 207 -11.34 -4.01 -18.65
N TYR A 208 -10.99 -4.33 -17.41
CA TYR A 208 -9.67 -4.05 -16.83
C TYR A 208 -8.79 -5.29 -16.70
N ALA A 209 -9.39 -6.46 -16.44
CA ALA A 209 -8.65 -7.71 -16.30
C ALA A 209 -8.05 -8.18 -17.64
N LYS A 210 -6.72 -8.38 -17.67
CA LYS A 210 -5.97 -8.97 -18.79
C LYS A 210 -6.33 -10.45 -18.99
N ALA A 211 -6.70 -11.14 -17.92
CA ALA A 211 -6.96 -12.59 -17.93
C ALA A 211 -8.20 -12.95 -17.08
N PRO A 212 -9.41 -12.56 -17.53
CA PRO A 212 -10.62 -12.68 -16.71
C PRO A 212 -11.00 -14.13 -16.39
N ASN A 213 -10.91 -15.03 -17.38
CA ASN A 213 -11.38 -16.42 -17.26
C ASN A 213 -10.42 -17.33 -16.47
N SER A 214 -9.14 -16.99 -16.43
CA SER A 214 -8.08 -17.84 -15.87
C SER A 214 -7.54 -17.32 -14.55
N LYS A 215 -7.14 -16.05 -14.48
CA LYS A 215 -6.60 -15.42 -13.27
C LYS A 215 -7.72 -14.89 -12.39
N THR A 216 -8.49 -13.94 -12.90
CA THR A 216 -9.46 -13.19 -12.10
C THR A 216 -10.59 -14.06 -11.59
N ARG A 217 -11.13 -14.96 -12.42
CA ARG A 217 -12.18 -15.90 -12.01
C ARG A 217 -11.80 -16.75 -10.81
N LYS A 218 -10.55 -17.21 -10.70
CA LYS A 218 -10.06 -18.03 -9.57
C LYS A 218 -9.96 -17.24 -8.26
N GLN A 219 -9.92 -15.91 -8.33
CA GLN A 219 -9.87 -15.00 -7.19
C GLN A 219 -11.26 -14.49 -6.80
N ARG A 220 -12.32 -14.96 -7.46
CA ARG A 220 -13.70 -14.56 -7.18
C ARG A 220 -14.57 -15.72 -6.70
N ILE A 221 -15.57 -15.40 -5.88
CA ILE A 221 -16.42 -16.37 -5.19
C ILE A 221 -17.13 -17.30 -6.17
N GLU A 222 -17.36 -16.86 -7.41
CA GLU A 222 -18.00 -17.68 -8.44
C GLU A 222 -17.16 -18.89 -8.87
N SER A 223 -15.88 -18.99 -8.49
CA SER A 223 -15.09 -20.20 -8.68
C SER A 223 -15.34 -21.29 -7.63
N VAL A 224 -15.98 -20.96 -6.51
CA VAL A 224 -16.24 -21.90 -5.41
C VAL A 224 -17.60 -22.59 -5.65
N PRO A 225 -17.74 -23.91 -5.38
CA PRO A 225 -19.03 -24.59 -5.47
C PRO A 225 -20.12 -23.86 -4.65
N GLY A 226 -21.26 -23.56 -5.28
CA GLY A 226 -22.36 -22.80 -4.66
C GLY A 226 -22.18 -21.27 -4.66
N GLY A 227 -20.98 -20.76 -4.96
CA GLY A 227 -20.68 -19.31 -4.94
C GLY A 227 -21.44 -18.49 -5.98
N GLN A 228 -21.92 -19.12 -7.07
CA GLN A 228 -22.77 -18.47 -8.07
C GLN A 228 -24.11 -17.98 -7.50
N LYS A 229 -24.59 -18.58 -6.40
CA LYS A 229 -25.84 -18.17 -5.72
C LYS A 229 -25.63 -16.99 -4.78
N CYS A 230 -24.40 -16.76 -4.30
CA CYS A 230 -24.00 -15.63 -3.46
C CYS A 230 -23.58 -14.39 -4.28
N GLY A 231 -24.15 -14.22 -5.48
CA GLY A 231 -23.69 -13.23 -6.46
C GLY A 231 -23.55 -11.81 -5.91
N ILE A 232 -22.85 -10.94 -6.64
CA ILE A 232 -22.41 -9.57 -6.27
C ILE A 232 -23.44 -8.74 -5.48
N LYS A 233 -24.75 -8.96 -5.69
CA LYS A 233 -25.83 -8.36 -4.87
C LYS A 233 -25.66 -8.62 -3.36
N SER A 234 -25.22 -9.82 -2.96
CA SER A 234 -24.93 -10.15 -1.55
C SER A 234 -23.70 -9.42 -1.02
N PHE A 235 -22.68 -9.18 -1.84
CA PHE A 235 -21.48 -8.43 -1.43
C PHE A 235 -21.74 -6.93 -1.27
N VAL A 236 -22.55 -6.33 -2.15
CA VAL A 236 -22.97 -4.92 -2.02
C VAL A 236 -23.83 -4.75 -0.75
N VAL A 237 -24.75 -5.68 -0.48
CA VAL A 237 -25.56 -5.68 0.74
C VAL A 237 -24.70 -5.81 2.01
N ILE A 238 -23.62 -6.60 2.00
CA ILE A 238 -22.70 -6.70 3.15
C ILE A 238 -21.89 -5.41 3.36
N LEU A 239 -21.43 -4.74 2.29
CA LEU A 239 -20.75 -3.45 2.40
C LEU A 239 -21.68 -2.33 2.90
N GLU A 240 -22.98 -2.44 2.64
CA GLU A 240 -23.99 -1.47 3.07
C GLU A 240 -24.51 -1.75 4.49
N LEU A 241 -24.62 -3.02 4.89
CA LEU A 241 -24.96 -3.42 6.27
C LEU A 241 -23.81 -3.19 7.25
N GLY A 242 -22.55 -3.26 6.82
CA GLY A 242 -21.38 -2.92 7.64
C GLY A 242 -21.23 -1.43 7.97
N LYS A 243 -22.13 -0.57 7.45
CA LYS A 243 -22.26 0.84 7.82
C LYS A 243 -23.39 1.12 8.82
N LEU A 244 -24.10 0.08 9.29
CA LEU A 244 -25.29 0.19 10.15
C LEU A 244 -25.12 -0.41 11.56
N THR A 245 -23.88 -0.68 11.99
CA THR A 245 -23.55 -1.10 13.36
C THR A 245 -22.38 -0.29 13.87
#